data_AF-A0A540KRX4-F1
#
_entry.id   AF-A0A540KRX4-F1
#
_cell.length_a   1.000
_cell.length_b   1.000
_cell.length_c   1.000
_cell.angle_alpha   90.00
_cell.angle_beta   90.00
_cell.angle_gamma   90.00
#
_symmetry.space_group_name_H-M   'P 1'
#
loop_
_entity.id
_entity.type
_entity.pdbx_description
1 polymer ?
#
loop_
_entity_poly.entity_id
_entity_poly.type
_entity_poly.pdbx_seq_one_letter_code
_entity_poly.pdbx_strand_id
1 'polypeptide(L)'
;MKKAGGAEKKRVRRSSGAIQNGGRDSSSDTPPRKQATQKDVFQLFAEKVRDNKDLVSRWAVLQETRVEYFRGKDFVCFLRNHPEVKDILESDRNLEAEDIADALLGKNLLVRCDRVVKTLRPGKRKLSTWPAHLEIFPVS
;
A
#
# COMPACT_ATOMS: atom_id res chain seq x y z
N MET A 1 -49.67 -32.29 -25.31
CA MET A 1 -50.61 -32.18 -24.17
C MET A 1 -49.82 -31.58 -23.00
N LYS A 2 -50.12 -30.33 -22.58
CA LYS A 2 -50.79 -29.92 -21.31
C LYS A 2 -50.10 -30.49 -20.04
N LYS A 3 -49.73 -29.78 -18.97
CA LYS A 3 -49.87 -28.42 -18.39
C LYS A 3 -48.85 -28.35 -17.21
N ALA A 4 -48.14 -27.26 -16.91
CA ALA A 4 -48.48 -26.04 -16.13
C ALA A 4 -48.63 -26.19 -14.59
N GLY A 5 -47.96 -25.29 -13.85
CA GLY A 5 -48.25 -24.88 -12.45
C GLY A 5 -46.97 -24.45 -11.71
N GLY A 6 -46.67 -23.21 -11.31
CA GLY A 6 -47.46 -21.99 -11.14
C GLY A 6 -47.96 -21.84 -9.69
N ALA A 7 -47.33 -20.98 -8.87
CA ALA A 7 -47.98 -20.21 -7.78
C ALA A 7 -47.01 -19.29 -7.02
N GLU A 8 -47.06 -18.00 -7.37
CA GLU A 8 -46.77 -16.83 -6.54
C GLU A 8 -47.81 -16.71 -5.40
N LYS A 9 -47.39 -16.47 -4.14
CA LYS A 9 -48.14 -15.82 -3.02
C LYS A 9 -47.11 -15.44 -1.93
N LYS A 10 -47.15 -14.36 -1.16
CA LYS A 10 -47.98 -13.15 -1.06
C LYS A 10 -47.37 -12.31 0.07
N ARG A 11 -47.23 -11.01 -0.18
CA ARG A 11 -46.95 -9.90 0.74
C ARG A 11 -47.81 -9.95 2.03
N VAL A 12 -47.20 -9.80 3.21
CA VAL A 12 -47.89 -9.28 4.42
C VAL A 12 -47.04 -8.22 5.11
N ARG A 13 -47.49 -6.98 4.93
CA ARG A 13 -47.20 -5.80 5.74
C ARG A 13 -47.97 -5.92 7.06
N ARG A 14 -47.30 -5.82 8.21
CA ARG A 14 -47.92 -5.34 9.46
C ARG A 14 -46.93 -4.45 10.20
N SER A 15 -47.18 -3.16 10.05
CA SER A 15 -46.66 -2.04 10.86
C SER A 15 -47.57 -1.81 12.06
N SER A 16 -47.00 -1.57 13.25
CA SER A 16 -47.52 -0.83 14.44
C SER A 16 -46.52 -1.08 15.58
N GLY A 17 -45.93 -0.14 16.32
CA GLY A 17 -46.10 1.30 16.41
C GLY A 17 -44.97 1.92 17.26
N ALA A 18 -44.96 3.25 17.26
CA ALA A 18 -43.94 4.17 17.75
C ALA A 18 -43.46 3.99 19.20
N ILE A 19 -42.16 4.25 19.42
CA ILE A 19 -41.69 5.14 20.51
C ILE A 19 -40.72 6.15 19.90
N GLN A 20 -40.99 7.41 20.19
CA GLN A 20 -40.22 8.61 19.81
C GLN A 20 -39.19 8.90 20.91
N ASN A 21 -37.99 9.34 20.49
CA ASN A 21 -37.00 10.19 21.18
C ASN A 21 -35.67 9.91 20.44
N GLY A 22 -34.97 10.83 19.77
CA GLY A 22 -34.82 12.26 19.98
C GLY A 22 -33.33 12.53 20.23
N GLY A 23 -32.61 12.99 19.21
CA GLY A 23 -31.19 13.40 19.26
C GLY A 23 -30.36 12.73 18.15
N ARG A 24 -30.08 13.38 17.01
CA ARG A 24 -28.81 14.10 16.73
C ARG A 24 -27.61 13.19 17.08
N ASP A 25 -26.83 12.69 16.11
CA ASP A 25 -25.92 13.52 15.31
C ASP A 25 -25.62 12.94 13.91
N SER A 26 -25.56 13.85 12.95
CA SER A 26 -25.09 13.64 11.59
C SER A 26 -23.59 13.32 11.58
N SER A 27 -23.23 12.03 11.61
CA SER A 27 -21.86 11.64 11.29
C SER A 27 -21.73 11.58 9.77
N SER A 28 -21.16 12.66 9.24
CA SER A 28 -20.78 12.85 7.84
C SER A 28 -20.04 11.63 7.29
N ASP A 29 -20.72 10.82 6.48
CA ASP A 29 -20.10 9.92 5.50
C ASP A 29 -19.56 10.76 4.34
N THR A 30 -18.53 11.55 4.65
CA THR A 30 -17.69 12.14 3.61
C THR A 30 -16.68 11.07 3.20
N PRO A 31 -16.64 10.62 1.94
CA PRO A 31 -15.47 9.88 1.45
C PRO A 31 -14.24 10.73 1.74
N PRO A 32 -13.08 10.15 2.10
CA PRO A 32 -11.90 10.91 2.48
C PRO A 32 -11.65 11.88 1.35
N ARG A 33 -11.89 13.17 1.65
CA ARG A 33 -11.76 14.27 0.73
C ARG A 33 -10.38 14.08 0.15
N LYS A 34 -10.31 13.76 -1.15
CA LYS A 34 -9.10 13.97 -1.95
C LYS A 34 -8.79 15.44 -1.75
N GLN A 35 -8.02 15.74 -0.71
CA GLN A 35 -7.35 16.99 -0.60
C GLN A 35 -6.53 16.99 -1.88
N ALA A 36 -6.91 17.87 -2.80
CA ALA A 36 -6.02 18.27 -3.87
C ALA A 36 -4.88 19.04 -3.18
N THR A 37 -4.09 18.29 -2.42
CA THR A 37 -2.91 18.76 -1.72
C THR A 37 -1.94 19.13 -2.82
N GLN A 38 -1.33 20.31 -2.73
CA GLN A 38 -0.12 20.60 -3.50
C GLN A 38 0.71 19.32 -3.56
N LYS A 39 1.00 18.82 -4.77
CA LYS A 39 1.81 17.62 -4.91
C LYS A 39 3.11 17.91 -4.19
N ASP A 40 3.29 17.25 -3.05
CA ASP A 40 4.51 17.34 -2.26
C ASP A 40 5.68 16.97 -3.18
N VAL A 41 6.77 17.74 -3.15
CA VAL A 41 7.96 17.48 -3.99
C VAL A 41 8.45 16.03 -3.79
N PHE A 42 8.28 15.48 -2.59
CA PHE A 42 8.59 14.10 -2.25
C PHE A 42 7.63 13.08 -2.89
N GLN A 43 6.35 13.44 -3.09
CA GLN A 43 5.40 12.60 -3.81
C GLN A 43 5.78 12.50 -5.30
N LEU A 44 6.11 13.64 -5.93
CA LEU A 44 6.55 13.67 -7.32
C LEU A 44 7.86 12.91 -7.51
N PHE A 45 8.79 13.08 -6.57
CA PHE A 45 10.01 12.29 -6.52
C PHE A 45 9.72 10.79 -6.42
N ALA A 46 8.85 10.37 -5.49
CA ALA A 46 8.52 8.95 -5.32
C ALA A 46 7.84 8.33 -6.55
N GLU A 47 7.00 9.09 -7.26
CA GLU A 47 6.44 8.68 -8.56
C GLU A 47 7.55 8.49 -9.60
N LYS A 48 8.46 9.46 -9.73
CA LYS A 48 9.57 9.37 -10.69
C LYS A 48 10.50 8.18 -10.40
N VAL A 49 10.83 7.96 -9.12
CA VAL A 49 11.68 6.84 -8.69
C VAL A 49 11.03 5.50 -9.00
N ARG A 50 9.71 5.37 -8.79
CA ARG A 50 8.96 4.15 -9.04
C ARG A 50 8.90 3.78 -10.53
N ASP A 51 8.78 4.79 -11.38
CA ASP A 51 8.71 4.58 -12.83
C ASP A 51 10.11 4.37 -13.47
N ASN A 52 11.18 4.61 -12.70
CA ASN A 52 12.54 4.46 -13.18
C ASN A 52 13.00 2.98 -13.13
N LYS A 53 13.36 2.45 -14.30
CA LYS A 53 13.78 1.06 -14.48
C LYS A 53 15.20 0.76 -13.99
N ASP A 54 15.99 1.79 -13.74
CA ASP A 54 17.37 1.64 -13.25
C ASP A 54 17.42 1.35 -11.75
N LEU A 55 16.33 1.63 -11.02
CA LEU A 55 16.18 1.17 -9.64
C LEU A 55 15.93 -0.33 -9.64
N VAL A 56 16.80 -1.09 -8.96
CA VAL A 56 16.71 -2.55 -8.90
C VAL A 56 15.54 -2.98 -8.00
N SER A 57 14.35 -3.07 -8.59
CA SER A 57 13.15 -3.60 -7.96
C SER A 57 13.05 -5.13 -8.12
N ARG A 58 12.44 -5.78 -7.13
CA ARG A 58 12.23 -7.23 -7.09
C ARG A 58 10.82 -7.53 -6.61
N TRP A 59 10.21 -8.57 -7.15
CA TRP A 59 8.90 -9.03 -6.69
C TRP A 59 8.99 -9.74 -5.34
N ALA A 60 8.10 -9.38 -4.44
CA ALA A 60 7.88 -10.05 -3.17
C ALA A 60 6.39 -10.15 -2.86
N VAL A 61 6.08 -10.94 -1.83
CA VAL A 61 4.75 -11.03 -1.25
C VAL A 61 4.81 -10.37 0.12
N LEU A 62 4.01 -9.32 0.30
CA LEU A 62 3.77 -8.68 1.60
C LEU A 62 2.36 -9.06 2.02
N GLN A 63 2.24 -9.80 3.12
CA GLN A 63 0.99 -10.44 3.54
C GLN A 63 0.45 -11.37 2.44
N GLU A 64 -0.49 -10.91 1.62
CA GLU A 64 -1.06 -11.67 0.49
C GLU A 64 -0.95 -10.89 -0.83
N THR A 65 -0.36 -9.70 -0.80
CA THR A 65 -0.25 -8.81 -1.94
C THR A 65 1.12 -8.92 -2.59
N ARG A 66 1.15 -8.98 -3.92
CA ARG A 66 2.39 -8.87 -4.68
C ARG A 66 2.84 -7.41 -4.70
N VAL A 67 4.04 -7.19 -4.22
CA VAL A 67 4.66 -5.87 -4.15
C VAL A 67 6.03 -5.89 -4.80
N GLU A 68 6.46 -4.74 -5.26
CA GLU A 68 7.85 -4.50 -5.64
C GLU A 68 8.59 -3.95 -4.43
N TYR A 69 9.78 -4.51 -4.16
CA TYR A 69 10.68 -4.01 -3.15
C TYR A 69 12.08 -3.82 -3.72
N PHE A 70 12.80 -2.88 -3.14
CA PHE A 70 14.22 -2.64 -3.42
C PHE A 70 14.99 -2.70 -2.11
N ARG A 71 16.31 -2.85 -2.19
CA ARG A 71 17.18 -2.80 -1.00
C ARG A 71 17.69 -1.37 -0.82
N GLY A 72 17.93 -0.96 0.42
CA GLY A 72 18.52 0.35 0.71
C GLY A 72 19.82 0.60 -0.06
N LYS A 73 20.70 -0.41 -0.16
CA LYS A 73 21.92 -0.33 -0.98
C LYS A 73 21.64 -0.02 -2.45
N ASP A 74 20.60 -0.63 -3.01
CA ASP A 74 20.23 -0.43 -4.42
C ASP A 74 19.69 1.00 -4.62
N PHE A 75 18.95 1.53 -3.64
CA PHE A 75 18.46 2.92 -3.63
C PHE A 75 19.59 3.96 -3.54
N VAL A 76 20.56 3.75 -2.65
CA VAL A 76 21.75 4.63 -2.55
C VAL A 76 22.54 4.62 -3.85
N CYS A 77 22.73 3.46 -4.47
CA CYS A 77 23.41 3.34 -5.76
C CYS A 77 22.66 4.08 -6.87
N PHE A 78 21.33 3.92 -6.91
CA PHE A 78 20.45 4.60 -7.85
C PHE A 78 20.57 6.13 -7.75
N LEU A 79 20.51 6.69 -6.54
CA LEU A 79 20.62 8.14 -6.35
C LEU A 79 21.99 8.72 -6.70
N ARG A 80 23.05 7.89 -6.66
CA ARG A 80 24.39 8.29 -7.11
C ARG A 80 24.53 8.29 -8.62
N ASN A 81 23.87 7.35 -9.29
CA ASN A 81 23.91 7.23 -10.75
C ASN A 81 22.96 8.22 -11.44
N HIS A 82 21.89 8.63 -10.75
CA HIS A 82 20.84 9.48 -11.29
C HIS A 82 20.69 10.80 -10.49
N PRO A 83 21.67 11.72 -10.57
CA PRO A 83 21.56 13.02 -9.90
C PRO A 83 20.37 13.84 -10.41
N GLU A 84 19.91 13.63 -11.64
CA GLU A 84 18.75 14.30 -12.24
C GLU A 84 17.44 14.02 -11.49
N VAL A 85 17.36 12.89 -10.77
CA VAL A 85 16.19 12.56 -9.96
C VAL A 85 16.19 13.38 -8.67
N LYS A 86 17.36 13.76 -8.16
CA LYS A 86 17.49 14.66 -6.99
C LYS A 86 17.09 16.09 -7.31
N ASP A 87 17.16 16.52 -8.56
CA ASP A 87 16.76 17.88 -8.95
C ASP A 87 15.27 18.17 -8.67
N ILE A 88 14.43 17.13 -8.63
CA ILE A 88 13.00 17.22 -8.27
C ILE A 88 12.80 17.65 -6.82
N LEU A 89 13.77 17.36 -5.95
CA LEU A 89 13.72 17.75 -4.55
C LEU A 89 14.05 19.25 -4.35
N GLU A 90 14.46 19.97 -5.40
CA GLU A 90 14.75 21.41 -5.43
C GLU A 90 15.64 21.87 -4.26
N SER A 91 15.02 22.32 -3.17
CA SER A 91 15.69 22.78 -1.93
C SER A 91 16.43 21.65 -1.21
N ASP A 92 15.89 20.44 -1.32
CA ASP A 92 16.37 19.23 -0.64
C ASP A 92 17.31 18.39 -1.53
N ARG A 93 17.79 18.94 -2.66
CA ARG A 93 18.67 18.23 -3.61
C ARG A 93 20.01 17.77 -3.01
N ASN A 94 20.48 18.49 -1.98
CA ASN A 94 21.76 18.24 -1.32
C ASN A 94 21.63 17.22 -0.18
N LEU A 95 20.44 16.70 0.10
CA LEU A 95 20.25 15.69 1.12
C LEU A 95 20.96 14.38 0.76
N GLU A 96 21.43 13.70 1.80
CA GLU A 96 21.96 12.36 1.67
C GLU A 96 20.84 11.36 1.38
N ALA A 97 21.20 10.20 0.83
CA ALA A 97 20.21 9.19 0.44
C ALA A 97 19.40 8.69 1.64
N GLU A 98 20.03 8.65 2.81
CA GLU A 98 19.45 8.27 4.09
C GLU A 98 18.38 9.29 4.54
N ASP A 99 18.70 10.59 4.51
CA ASP A 99 17.76 11.65 4.89
C ASP A 99 16.53 11.69 3.97
N ILE A 100 16.75 11.49 2.67
CA ILE A 100 15.66 11.38 1.69
C ILE A 100 14.78 10.17 2.01
N ALA A 101 15.40 9.02 2.32
CA ALA A 101 14.65 7.81 2.67
C ALA A 101 13.83 8.00 3.96
N ASP A 102 14.39 8.66 4.98
CA ASP A 102 13.68 8.96 6.23
C ASP A 102 12.52 9.94 6.00
N ALA A 103 12.69 10.96 5.16
CA ALA A 103 11.60 11.84 4.75
C ALA A 103 10.48 11.08 4.03
N LEU A 104 10.82 10.13 3.15
CA LEU A 104 9.84 9.29 2.46
C LEU A 104 9.11 8.32 3.41
N LEU A 105 9.81 7.78 4.40
CA LEU A 105 9.22 6.93 5.44
C LEU A 105 8.25 7.72 6.31
N GLY A 106 8.64 8.93 6.74
CA GLY A 106 7.78 9.83 7.52
C GLY A 106 6.51 10.26 6.77
N LYS A 107 6.54 10.26 5.44
CA LYS A 107 5.39 10.58 4.56
C LYS A 107 4.61 9.34 4.10
N ASN A 108 4.94 8.15 4.62
CA ASN A 108 4.34 6.87 4.21
C ASN A 108 4.45 6.59 2.69
N LEU A 109 5.45 7.17 2.02
CA LEU A 109 5.76 6.92 0.60
C LEU A 109 6.61 5.66 0.42
N LEU A 110 7.35 5.30 1.46
CA LEU A 110 8.04 4.03 1.60
C LEU A 110 7.53 3.31 2.84
N VAL A 111 7.63 1.98 2.81
CA VAL A 111 7.35 1.12 3.96
C VAL A 111 8.60 0.31 4.25
N ARG A 112 9.14 0.46 5.46
CA ARG A 112 10.25 -0.37 5.92
C ARG A 112 9.74 -1.80 6.13
N CYS A 113 10.37 -2.75 5.47
CA CYS A 113 9.99 -4.16 5.51
C CYS A 113 11.20 -5.03 5.82
N ASP A 114 10.97 -6.09 6.58
CA ASP A 114 11.95 -7.14 6.81
C ASP A 114 11.70 -8.33 5.90
N ARG A 115 12.79 -8.95 5.44
CA ARG A 115 12.70 -10.16 4.63
C ARG A 115 12.59 -11.38 5.53
N VAL A 116 11.48 -12.10 5.40
CA VAL A 116 11.28 -13.38 6.07
C VAL A 116 12.25 -14.41 5.50
N VAL A 117 13.19 -14.85 6.34
CA VAL A 117 14.16 -15.88 5.98
C VAL A 117 13.56 -17.25 6.27
N LYS A 118 13.44 -18.06 5.23
CA LYS A 118 12.99 -19.44 5.37
C LYS A 118 14.04 -20.28 6.08
N THR A 119 13.58 -21.11 7.00
CA THR A 119 14.38 -22.18 7.60
C THR A 119 14.29 -23.44 6.77
N LEU A 120 15.36 -24.24 6.76
CA LEU A 120 15.33 -25.56 6.14
C LEU A 120 14.35 -26.45 6.91
N ARG A 121 13.47 -27.14 6.18
CA ARG A 121 12.64 -28.16 6.81
C ARG A 121 13.53 -29.32 7.26
N PRO A 122 13.29 -29.90 8.44
CA PRO A 122 14.01 -31.10 8.90
C PRO A 122 14.04 -32.18 7.81
N GLY A 123 15.22 -32.74 7.54
CA GLY A 123 15.43 -33.76 6.50
C GLY A 123 15.50 -33.23 5.06
N LYS A 124 15.49 -31.92 4.82
CA LYS A 124 15.66 -31.32 3.48
C LYS A 124 16.97 -30.54 3.37
N ARG A 125 17.69 -30.76 2.26
CA ARG A 125 19.00 -30.15 1.97
C ARG A 125 18.90 -28.82 1.20
N LYS A 126 17.74 -28.50 0.62
CA LYS A 126 17.50 -27.28 -0.17
C LYS A 126 16.25 -26.56 0.34
N LEU A 127 16.29 -25.23 0.32
CA LEU A 127 15.13 -24.37 0.56
C LEU A 127 14.16 -24.47 -0.61
N SER A 128 12.86 -24.48 -0.33
CA SER A 128 11.83 -24.38 -1.37
C SER A 128 11.84 -23.00 -2.02
N THR A 129 11.94 -22.96 -3.34
CA THR A 129 11.85 -21.75 -4.16
C THR A 129 10.41 -21.23 -4.15
N TRP A 130 10.14 -20.21 -3.33
CA TRP A 130 8.95 -19.36 -3.44
C TRP A 130 9.41 -17.91 -3.51
N PRO A 131 8.57 -16.96 -3.98
CA PRO A 131 8.85 -15.53 -3.85
C PRO A 131 9.34 -15.16 -2.45
N ALA A 132 10.10 -14.05 -2.37
CA ALA A 132 10.48 -13.49 -1.09
C ALA A 132 9.22 -13.04 -0.34
N HIS A 133 9.13 -13.37 0.95
CA HIS A 133 8.08 -12.87 1.82
C HIS A 133 8.64 -11.70 2.61
N LEU A 134 7.83 -10.65 2.72
CA LEU A 134 8.12 -9.45 3.49
C LEU A 134 7.13 -9.35 4.65
N GLU A 135 7.62 -8.81 5.75
CA GLU A 135 6.83 -8.39 6.89
C GLU A 135 7.08 -6.90 7.13
N ILE A 136 6.05 -6.16 7.53
CA ILE A 136 6.19 -4.74 7.84
C ILE A 136 7.04 -4.63 9.11
N PHE A 137 8.12 -3.87 9.04
CA PHE A 137 8.91 -3.58 10.23
C PHE A 137 8.12 -2.59 11.10
N PRO A 138 7.79 -2.94 12.36
CA PRO A 138 7.05 -2.03 13.21
C PRO A 138 7.91 -0.82 13.53
N VAL A 139 7.45 0.36 13.11
CA VAL A 139 8.04 1.63 13.52
C VAL A 139 7.51 1.89 14.93
N SER A 140 8.37 1.74 15.94
CA SER A 140 8.03 2.00 17.36
C SER A 140 7.99 3.49 17.64
#